data_AF-A0A7K1X3I9-F1
#
_entry.id   AF-A0A7K1X3I9-F1
#
_cell.length_a   1.000
_cell.length_b   1.000
_cell.length_c   1.000
_cell.angle_alpha   90.00
_cell.angle_beta   90.00
_cell.angle_gamma   90.00
#
_symmetry.space_group_name_H-M   'P 1'
#
loop_
_entity.id
_entity.type
_entity.pdbx_description
1 polymer ?
#
loop_
_entity_poly.entity_id
_entity_poly.type
_entity_poly.pdbx_seq_one_letter_code
_entity_poly.pdbx_strand_id
1 'polypeptide(L)' 'MSVKIKPITDHESYKVNEHTIFKDGLGNWNFTNDLSSEERRAFYQYENIVIKNPRFKKHTTATYKG' A
#
# COMPACT_ATOMS: atom_id res chain seq x y z
N MET A 1 -11.50 -10.11 6.93
CA MET A 1 -10.25 -10.62 6.30
C MET A 1 -9.06 -9.81 6.81
N SER A 2 -7.85 -10.35 6.96
CA SER A 2 -6.70 -9.54 7.41
C SER A 2 -5.83 -9.12 6.22
N VAL A 3 -5.58 -7.82 6.07
CA VAL A 3 -4.73 -7.27 5.00
C VAL A 3 -3.44 -6.74 5.59
N LYS A 4 -2.31 -7.28 5.16
CA LYS A 4 -0.97 -6.88 5.61
C LYS A 4 -0.26 -6.07 4.54
N ILE A 5 0.15 -4.86 4.86
CA ILE A 5 0.86 -3.96 3.95
C ILE A 5 2.29 -3.80 4.43
N LYS A 6 3.26 -4.14 3.58
CA LYS A 6 4.69 -3.98 3.85
C LYS A 6 5.30 -3.04 2.79
N PRO A 7 6.00 -1.98 3.18
CA PRO A 7 6.81 -1.22 2.24
C PRO A 7 7.96 -2.10 1.70
N ILE A 8 8.18 -2.04 0.38
CA ILE A 8 9.35 -2.63 -0.28
C ILE A 8 10.34 -1.49 -0.53
N THR A 9 9.89 -0.49 -1.29
CA THR A 9 10.62 0.75 -1.53
C THR A 9 9.69 1.93 -1.23
N ASP A 10 10.13 2.80 -0.33
CA ASP A 10 9.31 3.93 0.11
C ASP A 10 8.93 4.84 -1.06
N HIS A 11 7.65 5.21 -1.11
CA HIS A 11 7.01 5.99 -2.18
C HIS A 11 6.98 5.35 -3.57
N GLU A 12 7.51 4.12 -3.73
CA GLU A 12 7.60 3.44 -5.02
C GLU A 12 6.84 2.12 -5.05
N SER A 13 7.01 1.24 -4.05
CA SER A 13 6.41 -0.10 -4.08
C SER A 13 6.09 -0.66 -2.70
N TYR A 14 4.96 -1.39 -2.65
CA TYR A 14 4.42 -1.97 -1.44
C TYR A 14 3.87 -3.36 -1.72
N LYS A 15 4.07 -4.27 -0.77
CA LYS A 15 3.46 -5.59 -0.77
C LYS A 15 2.18 -5.56 0.06
N VAL A 16 1.05 -5.88 -0.56
CA VAL A 16 -0.25 -6.04 0.09
C VAL A 16 -0.59 -7.52 0.06
N ASN A 17 -0.49 -8.17 1.21
CA ASN A 17 -0.52 -9.63 1.34
C ASN A 17 0.50 -10.32 0.42
N GLU A 18 0.02 -10.95 -0.66
CA GLU A 18 0.85 -11.60 -1.68
C GLU A 18 0.99 -10.76 -2.95
N HIS A 19 0.19 -9.70 -3.09
CA HIS A 19 0.19 -8.81 -4.24
C HIS A 19 1.22 -7.69 -4.10
N THR A 20 1.78 -7.26 -5.22
CA THR A 20 2.74 -6.14 -5.26
C THR A 20 2.10 -4.97 -5.97
N ILE A 21 2.16 -3.81 -5.33
CA ILE A 21 1.67 -2.54 -5.86
C ILE A 21 2.89 -1.67 -6.09
N PHE A 22 2.97 -1.04 -7.26
CA PHE A 22 4.06 -0.14 -7.61
C PHE A 22 3.52 1.14 -8.22
N LYS A 23 4.28 2.22 -8.04
CA LYS A 23 3.99 3.52 -8.64
C LYS A 23 4.59 3.56 -10.05
N ASP A 24 3.79 3.96 -11.04
CA ASP A 24 4.34 4.22 -12.37
C ASP A 24 5.05 5.58 -12.44
N GLY A 25 5.69 5.85 -13.57
CA GLY A 25 6.37 7.12 -13.85
C GLY A 25 5.42 8.33 -13.94
N LEU A 26 4.11 8.12 -14.00
CA LEU A 26 3.08 9.18 -13.95
C LEU A 26 2.55 9.42 -12.52
N GLY A 27 3.01 8.63 -11.56
CA GLY A 27 2.63 8.73 -10.17
C GLY A 27 1.36 7.96 -9.78
N ASN A 28 0.81 7.12 -10.66
CA ASN A 28 -0.35 6.30 -10.35
C ASN A 28 0.06 4.95 -9.73
N TRP A 29 -0.75 4.46 -8.80
CA TRP A 29 -0.58 3.13 -8.23
C TRP A 29 -1.12 2.08 -9.19
N ASN A 30 -0.25 1.19 -9.63
CA ASN A 30 -0.60 0.04 -10.44
C ASN A 30 -0.81 -1.17 -9.54
N PHE A 31 -2.03 -1.68 -9.58
CA PHE A 31 -2.48 -2.85 -8.85
C PHE A 31 -2.40 -4.05 -9.79
N THR A 32 -1.76 -5.15 -9.38
CA THR A 32 -1.96 -6.43 -10.07
C THR A 32 -3.45 -6.78 -10.02
N ASN A 33 -4.03 -7.22 -11.15
CA ASN A 33 -5.49 -7.34 -11.35
C ASN A 33 -6.26 -8.20 -10.32
N ASP A 34 -5.56 -8.92 -9.46
CA ASP A 34 -6.14 -9.86 -8.48
C ASP A 34 -6.39 -9.26 -7.08
N LEU A 35 -6.17 -7.96 -6.86
CA LEU A 35 -6.44 -7.34 -5.54
C LEU A 35 -7.94 -7.26 -5.23
N SER A 36 -8.31 -7.74 -4.04
CA SER A 36 -9.69 -7.65 -3.55
C SER A 36 -10.10 -6.21 -3.22
N SER A 37 -11.41 -5.98 -3.10
CA SER A 37 -11.95 -4.68 -2.68
C SER A 37 -11.44 -4.23 -1.30
N GLU A 38 -11.29 -5.17 -0.37
CA GLU A 38 -10.76 -4.94 0.98
C GLU A 38 -9.29 -4.55 0.93
N GLU A 39 -8.50 -5.21 0.09
CA GLU A 39 -7.07 -4.91 -0.07
C GLU A 39 -6.84 -3.54 -0.67
N ARG A 40 -7.62 -3.17 -1.69
CA ARG A 40 -7.60 -1.81 -2.26
C ARG A 40 -7.96 -0.78 -1.20
N ARG A 41 -9.01 -1.01 -0.42
CA ARG A 41 -9.43 -0.10 0.66
C ARG A 41 -8.34 0.05 1.72
N ALA A 42 -7.74 -1.05 2.16
CA ALA A 42 -6.64 -1.03 3.11
C ALA A 42 -5.43 -0.27 2.56
N PHE A 43 -5.09 -0.46 1.29
CA PHE A 43 -4.01 0.28 0.65
C PHE A 43 -4.28 1.78 0.57
N TYR A 44 -5.49 2.21 0.20
CA TYR A 44 -5.82 3.64 0.19
C TYR A 44 -5.79 4.28 1.58
N GLN A 45 -6.20 3.54 2.62
CA GLN A 45 -6.06 4.02 4.00
C GLN A 45 -4.57 4.18 4.37
N TYR A 46 -3.77 3.18 4.03
CA TYR A 46 -2.33 3.24 4.26
C TYR A 46 -1.65 4.37 3.49
N GLU A 47 -2.04 4.58 2.23
CA GLU A 47 -1.54 5.68 1.42
C GLU A 47 -1.78 7.03 2.09
N ASN A 48 -3.00 7.28 2.56
CA ASN A 48 -3.35 8.56 3.17
C ASN A 48 -2.70 8.77 4.55
N ILE A 49 -2.56 7.71 5.35
CA ILE A 49 -2.06 7.81 6.73
C ILE A 49 -0.52 7.78 6.79
N VAL A 50 0.10 6.98 5.93
CA VAL A 50 1.53 6.67 5.96
C VAL A 50 2.25 7.33 4.78
N ILE A 51 1.85 7.04 3.54
CA ILE A 51 2.61 7.45 2.34
C ILE A 51 2.53 8.97 2.10
N LYS A 52 1.34 9.57 2.24
CA LYS A 52 1.12 11.01 2.03
C LYS A 52 1.43 11.83 3.27
N ASN A 53 1.79 11.20 4.38
CA ASN A 53 1.99 11.88 5.64
C ASN A 53 3.48 12.23 5.82
N PRO A 54 3.84 13.53 5.78
CA PRO A 54 5.24 13.97 5.82
C PRO A 54 5.92 13.70 7.17
N ARG A 55 5.16 13.31 8.20
CA ARG A 55 5.73 12.94 9.51
C ARG A 55 6.41 11.57 9.48
N PHE A 56 6.03 10.70 8.54
CA PHE A 56 6.66 9.39 8.40
C PHE A 56 7.90 9.50 7.51
N LYS A 57 9.08 9.46 8.13
CA LYS A 57 10.37 9.43 7.42
C LYS A 57 10.70 8.08 6.80
N LYS A 58 10.07 7.02 7.32
CA LYS A 58 10.16 5.65 6.84
C LYS A 58 8.76 5.06 6.93
N HIS A 59 8.34 4.35 5.89
CA HIS A 59 7.06 3.67 5.97
C HIS A 59 7.22 2.40 6.81
N THR A 60 6.16 2.05 7.54
CA THR A 60 6.16 0.91 8.46
C THR A 60 5.11 -0.09 8.04
N THR A 61 5.37 -1.38 8.29
CA THR A 61 4.36 -2.42 8.04
C THR A 61 3.08 -2.15 8.83
N ALA A 62 1.92 -2.31 8.20
CA ALA A 62 0.61 -2.15 8.81
C ALA A 62 -0.27 -3.39 8.56
N THR A 63 -1.21 -3.64 9.47
CA THR A 63 -2.20 -4.70 9.34
C THR A 63 -3.59 -4.10 9.52
N TYR A 64 -4.47 -4.31 8.54
CA TYR A 64 -5.85 -3.84 8.54
C TYR A 64 -6.80 -5.02 8.76
N LYS A 65 -7.79 -4.84 9.62
CA LYS A 65 -8.90 -5.77 9.79
C LYS A 65 -10.00 -5.34 8.81
N GLY A 66 -10.22 -6.15 7.77
CA GLY A 66 -11.32 -6.04 6.82
C GLY A 66 -12.58 -6.69 7.35
#